data_AF-Q2B8K3-F1
#
_entry.id   AF-Q2B8K3-F1
#
_cell.length_a   1.000
_cell.length_b   1.000
_cell.length_c   1.000
_cell.angle_alpha   90.00
_cell.angle_beta   90.00
_cell.angle_gamma   90.00
#
_symmetry.space_group_name_H-M   'P 1'
#
loop_
_entity.id
_entity.type
_entity.pdbx_description
1 polymer ?
#
loop_
_entity_poly.entity_id
_entity_poly.type
_entity_poly.pdbx_seq_one_letter_code
_entity_poly.pdbx_strand_id
1 'polypeptide(L)'
;MHSALLPDGKVVTANEFVPQNHAAIFCIDCRSPVIFVAPNEHTRPHFKTSGKGDSVHKDTCGFFQKLTFEDAVAKVTEYQSILKGSGIEEIVIRINLNSIDPDYEARVIEREEKEEKKEKKVKVKNETETPQSITTLKAVKKLFMGHDPDVLASIQISIKGNKVPISYLIRDHNNAHRALWTDELNQNLPYFVHGTVEKVIRRDKVIYINFSTKDSYFSLVIFQKYFKHFTYKDKDLVGREILAFGSLRKNKYSADRQSTEMYIKSNKYIEFLTR
;
A
#
# COMPACT_ATOMS: atom_id res chain seq x y z
N MET A 1 3.30 -9.60 -14.72
CA MET A 1 1.90 -10.01 -14.49
C MET A 1 1.87 -11.44 -14.01
N HIS A 2 1.20 -11.68 -12.89
CA HIS A 2 0.99 -12.99 -12.29
C HIS A 2 -0.43 -13.54 -12.53
N SER A 3 -1.34 -12.71 -13.03
CA SER A 3 -2.72 -13.10 -13.37
C SER A 3 -3.06 -12.76 -14.82
N ALA A 4 -3.93 -13.57 -15.43
CA ALA A 4 -4.47 -13.36 -16.79
C ALA A 4 -5.96 -13.71 -16.85
N LEU A 5 -6.66 -13.17 -17.85
CA LEU A 5 -8.03 -13.51 -18.18
C LEU A 5 -8.06 -14.65 -19.21
N LEU A 6 -8.86 -15.67 -18.93
CA LEU A 6 -9.27 -16.68 -19.88
C LEU A 6 -10.38 -16.14 -20.81
N PRO A 7 -10.67 -16.81 -21.94
CA PRO A 7 -11.69 -16.33 -22.91
C PRO A 7 -13.10 -16.30 -22.34
N ASP A 8 -13.39 -17.13 -21.33
CA ASP A 8 -14.64 -17.17 -20.58
C ASP A 8 -14.76 -16.04 -19.52
N GLY A 9 -13.73 -15.20 -19.39
CA GLY A 9 -13.66 -14.12 -18.41
C GLY A 9 -13.15 -14.54 -17.03
N LYS A 10 -12.82 -15.83 -16.82
CA LYS A 10 -12.25 -16.30 -15.57
C LYS A 10 -10.80 -15.83 -15.42
N VAL A 11 -10.41 -15.41 -14.23
CA VAL A 11 -9.01 -15.08 -13.93
C VAL A 11 -8.26 -16.35 -13.53
N VAL A 12 -7.04 -16.50 -14.07
CA VAL A 12 -6.12 -17.60 -13.75
C VAL A 12 -4.77 -17.04 -13.31
N THR A 13 -4.16 -17.66 -12.30
CA THR A 13 -2.80 -17.31 -11.87
C THR A 13 -1.76 -18.05 -12.69
N ALA A 14 -0.55 -17.49 -12.81
CA ALA A 14 0.54 -18.12 -13.54
C ALA A 14 1.00 -19.45 -12.92
N ASN A 15 0.79 -19.65 -11.61
CA ASN A 15 1.12 -20.92 -10.94
C ASN A 15 0.10 -22.03 -11.27
N GLU A 16 -1.16 -21.69 -11.49
CA GLU A 16 -2.24 -22.64 -11.77
C GLU A 16 -2.47 -22.87 -13.27
N PHE A 17 -1.85 -22.05 -14.11
CA PHE A 17 -2.06 -22.09 -15.55
C PHE A 17 -1.42 -23.33 -16.20
N VAL A 18 -2.24 -24.11 -16.91
CA VAL A 18 -1.79 -25.27 -17.69
C VAL A 18 -1.88 -24.93 -19.18
N PRO A 19 -0.75 -24.73 -19.90
CA PRO A 19 -0.74 -24.28 -21.30
C PRO A 19 -1.51 -25.18 -22.26
N GLN A 20 -1.60 -26.48 -21.96
CA GLN A 20 -2.26 -27.48 -22.80
C GLN A 20 -3.80 -27.35 -22.81
N ASN A 21 -4.37 -26.69 -21.81
CA ASN A 21 -5.82 -26.63 -21.59
C ASN A 21 -6.44 -25.30 -22.07
N HIS A 22 -5.64 -24.32 -22.47
CA HIS A 22 -6.10 -22.96 -22.74
C HIS A 22 -5.42 -22.39 -23.99
N ALA A 23 -6.23 -22.05 -25.00
CA ALA A 23 -5.72 -21.58 -26.29
C ALA A 23 -5.38 -20.08 -26.33
N ALA A 24 -6.12 -19.24 -25.60
CA ALA A 24 -5.92 -17.80 -25.57
C ALA A 24 -6.04 -17.27 -24.15
N ILE A 25 -5.13 -16.35 -23.80
CA ILE A 25 -5.13 -15.65 -22.52
C ILE A 25 -4.87 -14.17 -22.76
N PHE A 26 -5.46 -13.34 -21.90
CA PHE A 26 -5.48 -11.89 -22.08
C PHE A 26 -5.02 -11.18 -20.81
N CYS A 27 -4.48 -9.98 -20.96
CA CYS A 27 -4.21 -9.09 -19.84
C CYS A 27 -5.50 -8.78 -19.08
N ILE A 28 -5.44 -8.78 -17.74
CA ILE A 28 -6.62 -8.51 -16.89
C ILE A 28 -7.16 -7.08 -17.01
N ASP A 29 -6.34 -6.14 -17.51
CA ASP A 29 -6.67 -4.72 -17.62
C ASP A 29 -7.03 -4.36 -19.06
N CYS A 30 -6.04 -4.36 -19.96
CA CYS A 30 -6.25 -3.88 -21.33
C CYS A 30 -6.77 -4.94 -22.32
N ARG A 31 -6.96 -6.19 -21.87
CA ARG A 31 -7.34 -7.36 -22.67
C ARG A 31 -6.44 -7.69 -23.87
N SER A 32 -5.23 -7.12 -23.93
CA SER A 32 -4.26 -7.50 -24.96
C SER A 32 -3.88 -8.97 -24.80
N PRO A 33 -3.68 -9.74 -25.90
CA PRO A 33 -3.22 -11.12 -25.82
C PRO A 33 -1.88 -11.21 -25.09
N VAL A 34 -1.75 -12.21 -24.22
CA VAL A 34 -0.51 -12.48 -23.46
C VAL A 34 -0.04 -13.91 -23.70
N ILE A 35 1.21 -14.17 -23.36
CA ILE A 35 1.81 -15.49 -23.40
C ILE A 35 2.23 -15.91 -21.99
N PHE A 36 2.11 -17.20 -21.72
CA PHE A 36 2.64 -17.80 -20.51
C PHE A 36 4.14 -18.03 -20.64
N VAL A 37 4.88 -17.63 -19.61
CA VAL A 37 6.32 -17.89 -19.48
C VAL A 37 6.51 -18.87 -18.34
N ALA A 38 7.00 -20.05 -18.68
CA ALA A 38 7.33 -21.10 -17.74
C ALA A 38 8.43 -20.65 -16.76
N PRO A 39 8.46 -21.19 -15.52
CA PRO A 39 9.48 -20.83 -14.56
C PRO A 39 10.87 -21.32 -15.01
N ASN A 40 11.91 -20.64 -14.53
CA ASN A 40 13.30 -21.08 -14.61
C ASN A 40 13.99 -20.83 -13.27
N GLU A 41 15.31 -21.05 -13.18
CA GLU A 41 16.10 -20.88 -11.95
C GLU A 41 16.03 -19.47 -11.35
N HIS A 42 15.69 -18.45 -12.15
CA HIS A 42 15.72 -17.04 -11.75
C HIS A 42 14.35 -16.36 -11.81
N THR A 43 13.36 -16.94 -12.48
CA THR A 43 12.06 -16.33 -12.70
C THR A 43 10.92 -17.28 -12.37
N ARG A 44 9.98 -16.76 -11.58
CA ARG A 44 8.67 -17.39 -11.34
C ARG A 44 7.83 -17.42 -12.62
N PRO A 45 6.84 -18.33 -12.73
CA PRO A 45 5.95 -18.29 -13.87
C PRO A 45 5.20 -16.96 -13.89
N HIS A 46 5.02 -16.42 -15.08
CA HIS A 46 4.36 -15.13 -15.28
C HIS A 46 3.77 -15.03 -16.68
N PHE A 47 2.90 -14.03 -16.87
CA PHE A 47 2.38 -13.65 -18.17
C PHE A 47 3.05 -12.38 -18.66
N LYS A 48 3.28 -12.31 -19.98
CA LYS A 48 3.78 -11.11 -20.66
C LYS A 48 3.18 -10.96 -22.05
N THR A 49 3.22 -9.77 -22.61
CA THR A 49 2.90 -9.56 -24.02
C THR A 49 4.06 -9.97 -24.93
N SER A 50 3.79 -10.22 -26.21
CA SER A 50 4.84 -10.51 -27.20
C SER A 50 5.59 -9.26 -27.66
N GLY A 51 5.03 -8.08 -27.41
CA GLY A 51 5.58 -6.79 -27.83
C GLY A 51 5.36 -6.49 -29.32
N LYS A 52 4.52 -7.28 -30.02
CA LYS A 52 4.28 -7.17 -31.46
C LYS A 52 2.79 -7.24 -31.77
N GLY A 53 2.37 -6.49 -32.80
CA GLY A 53 0.98 -6.47 -33.28
C GLY A 53 0.01 -6.11 -32.16
N ASP A 54 -1.08 -6.87 -32.04
CA ASP A 54 -2.12 -6.66 -31.03
C ASP A 54 -1.69 -7.06 -29.60
N SER A 55 -0.58 -7.81 -29.46
CA SER A 55 -0.02 -8.22 -28.17
C SER A 55 0.97 -7.16 -27.67
N VAL A 56 0.44 -5.97 -27.41
CA VAL A 56 1.13 -4.84 -26.75
C VAL A 56 0.16 -4.25 -25.72
N HIS A 57 0.66 -3.89 -24.54
CA HIS A 57 -0.16 -3.21 -23.54
C HIS A 57 -0.54 -1.81 -24.02
N LYS A 58 -1.79 -1.41 -23.75
CA LYS A 58 -2.23 -0.03 -23.96
C LYS A 58 -1.57 0.88 -22.93
N ASP A 59 -1.40 2.16 -23.26
CA ASP A 59 -0.86 3.20 -22.38
C ASP A 59 -1.60 3.31 -21.03
N THR A 60 -2.90 3.04 -21.02
CA THR A 60 -3.75 3.03 -19.81
C THR A 60 -3.64 1.76 -18.97
N CYS A 61 -2.90 0.75 -19.43
CA CYS A 61 -2.74 -0.53 -18.74
C CYS A 61 -1.81 -0.39 -17.54
N GLY A 62 -2.21 -0.92 -16.38
CA GLY A 62 -1.39 -0.98 -15.17
C GLY A 62 -0.08 -1.76 -15.31
N PHE A 63 0.10 -2.48 -16.42
CA PHE A 63 1.31 -3.25 -16.74
C PHE A 63 2.13 -2.68 -17.90
N PHE A 64 1.72 -1.53 -18.46
CA PHE A 64 2.46 -0.89 -19.56
C PHE A 64 3.76 -0.23 -19.09
N GLN A 65 3.70 0.46 -17.94
CA GLN A 65 4.84 1.18 -17.38
C GLN A 65 4.83 1.13 -15.84
N LYS A 66 5.96 1.51 -15.23
CA LYS A 66 6.04 1.63 -13.76
C LYS A 66 5.12 2.76 -13.29
N LEU A 67 4.10 2.38 -12.53
CA LEU A 67 3.13 3.29 -11.95
C LEU A 67 3.75 4.21 -10.89
N THR A 68 3.14 5.38 -10.71
CA THR A 68 3.34 6.19 -9.50
C THR A 68 2.66 5.52 -8.30
N PHE A 69 2.92 5.99 -7.08
CA PHE A 69 2.27 5.42 -5.90
C PHE A 69 0.74 5.56 -5.98
N GLU A 70 0.26 6.73 -6.39
CA GLU A 70 -1.16 7.03 -6.57
C GLU A 70 -1.79 6.13 -7.65
N ASP A 71 -1.17 6.03 -8.83
CA ASP A 71 -1.66 5.16 -9.91
C ASP A 71 -1.70 3.69 -9.49
N ALA A 72 -0.69 3.24 -8.73
CA ALA A 72 -0.64 1.89 -8.19
C ALA A 72 -1.81 1.64 -7.23
N VAL A 73 -2.09 2.57 -6.30
CA VAL A 73 -3.24 2.45 -5.38
C VAL A 73 -4.56 2.38 -6.16
N ALA A 74 -4.74 3.23 -7.17
CA ALA A 74 -5.93 3.22 -8.02
C ALA A 74 -6.11 1.88 -8.75
N LYS A 75 -5.06 1.39 -9.43
CA LYS A 75 -5.10 0.11 -10.15
C LYS A 75 -5.30 -1.10 -9.25
N VAL A 76 -4.68 -1.10 -8.06
CA VAL A 76 -4.89 -2.16 -7.06
C VAL A 76 -6.35 -2.19 -6.60
N THR A 77 -6.97 -1.02 -6.39
CA THR A 77 -8.39 -0.93 -6.02
C THR A 77 -9.29 -1.51 -7.10
N GLU A 78 -9.02 -1.17 -8.37
CA GLU A 78 -9.72 -1.72 -9.54
C GLU A 78 -9.59 -3.25 -9.59
N TYR A 79 -8.36 -3.77 -9.51
CA TYR A 79 -8.10 -5.20 -9.65
C TYR A 79 -8.65 -6.00 -8.47
N GLN A 80 -8.66 -5.44 -7.25
CA GLN A 80 -9.28 -6.10 -6.10
C GLN A 80 -10.77 -6.38 -6.31
N SER A 81 -11.47 -5.52 -7.04
CA SER A 81 -12.88 -5.78 -7.39
C SER A 81 -13.02 -6.94 -8.39
N ILE A 82 -12.08 -7.08 -9.33
CA ILE A 82 -12.06 -8.12 -10.36
C ILE A 82 -11.67 -9.48 -9.76
N LEU A 83 -10.67 -9.51 -8.86
CA LEU A 83 -10.17 -10.75 -8.25
C LEU A 83 -11.04 -11.23 -7.08
N LYS A 84 -11.99 -10.40 -6.62
CA LYS A 84 -12.90 -10.80 -5.54
C LYS A 84 -13.79 -11.94 -6.01
N GLY A 85 -13.63 -13.12 -5.39
CA GLY A 85 -14.43 -14.30 -5.70
C GLY A 85 -13.92 -15.12 -6.89
N SER A 86 -12.77 -14.78 -7.48
CA SER A 86 -12.15 -15.58 -8.55
C SER A 86 -11.40 -16.82 -8.04
N GLY A 87 -11.38 -17.06 -6.73
CA GLY A 87 -10.73 -18.22 -6.10
C GLY A 87 -9.20 -18.12 -5.98
N ILE A 88 -8.63 -16.95 -6.28
CA ILE A 88 -7.18 -16.71 -6.20
C ILE A 88 -6.71 -16.74 -4.75
N GLU A 89 -5.54 -17.34 -4.51
CA GLU A 89 -4.91 -17.38 -3.20
C GLU A 89 -4.64 -15.96 -2.65
N GLU A 90 -5.16 -15.70 -1.46
CA GLU A 90 -4.96 -14.44 -0.75
C GLU A 90 -3.60 -14.41 -0.05
N ILE A 91 -2.81 -13.37 -0.31
CA ILE A 91 -1.54 -13.15 0.40
C ILE A 91 -1.84 -12.40 1.69
N VAL A 92 -1.72 -13.07 2.85
CA VAL A 92 -1.98 -12.42 4.14
C VAL A 92 -0.69 -11.77 4.69
N ILE A 93 -0.70 -10.45 4.85
CA ILE A 93 0.40 -9.68 5.44
C ILE A 93 -0.01 -9.10 6.79
N ARG A 94 0.82 -9.28 7.81
CA ARG A 94 0.58 -8.68 9.14
C ARG A 94 1.18 -7.27 9.22
N ILE A 95 0.41 -6.28 9.66
CA ILE A 95 0.95 -4.95 9.95
C ILE A 95 1.21 -4.82 11.46
N ASN A 96 2.45 -4.49 11.81
CA ASN A 96 2.84 -4.15 13.18
C ASN A 96 3.72 -2.89 13.16
N LEU A 97 3.09 -1.74 13.29
CA LEU A 97 3.75 -0.44 13.28
C LEU A 97 4.03 0.10 14.69
N ASN A 98 3.94 -0.72 15.74
CA ASN A 98 4.13 -0.24 17.11
C ASN A 98 5.48 0.45 17.34
N SER A 99 6.52 0.03 16.62
CA SER A 99 7.89 0.57 16.72
C SER A 99 8.07 2.00 16.19
N ILE A 100 7.06 2.56 15.49
CA ILE A 100 7.10 3.95 15.04
C ILE A 100 6.68 4.91 16.16
N ASP A 101 5.92 4.42 17.14
CA ASP A 101 5.42 5.19 18.27
C ASP A 101 6.52 5.37 19.33
N PRO A 102 6.95 6.60 19.63
CA PRO A 102 7.97 6.85 20.64
C PRO A 102 7.53 6.49 22.06
N ASP A 103 6.22 6.37 22.32
CA ASP A 103 5.69 5.95 23.62
C ASP A 103 5.58 4.42 23.74
N TYR A 104 5.86 3.66 22.68
CA TYR A 104 5.74 2.21 22.70
C TYR A 104 6.94 1.56 23.38
N GLU A 105 6.69 0.96 24.54
CA GLU A 105 7.64 0.09 25.21
C GLU A 105 7.46 -1.34 24.73
N ALA A 106 8.50 -1.90 24.10
CA ALA A 106 8.49 -3.28 23.67
C ALA A 106 8.44 -4.19 24.90
N ARG A 107 7.43 -5.06 24.98
CA ARG A 107 7.40 -6.13 25.98
C ARG A 107 8.56 -7.08 25.68
N VAL A 108 9.52 -7.18 26.59
CA VAL A 108 10.57 -8.20 26.52
C VAL A 108 9.87 -9.54 26.76
N ILE A 109 9.69 -10.32 25.70
CA ILE A 109 9.27 -11.70 25.83
C ILE A 109 10.57 -12.48 26.03
N GLU A 110 10.79 -12.99 27.25
CA GLU A 110 11.79 -14.03 27.48
C GLU A 110 11.38 -15.26 26.66
N ARG A 111 11.93 -15.36 25.44
CA ARG A 111 11.91 -16.62 24.71
C ARG A 111 13.07 -17.42 25.26
N GLU A 112 12.75 -18.54 25.91
CA GLU A 112 13.75 -19.58 26.15
C GLU A 112 14.53 -19.82 24.86
N GLU A 113 15.86 -19.76 24.96
CA GLU A 113 16.77 -20.04 23.87
C GLU A 113 16.53 -21.48 23.40
N LYS A 114 15.71 -21.66 22.36
CA LYS A 114 15.79 -22.87 21.56
C LYS A 114 17.13 -22.85 20.85
N GLU A 115 18.01 -23.78 21.23
CA GLU A 115 19.21 -24.13 20.48
C GLU A 115 18.85 -24.38 19.00
N GLU A 116 19.05 -23.38 18.16
CA GLU A 116 18.97 -23.54 16.72
C GLU A 116 20.25 -24.22 16.23
N LYS A 117 20.18 -25.54 15.99
CA LYS A 117 21.10 -26.21 15.06
C LYS A 117 20.98 -25.53 13.69
N LYS A 118 21.92 -24.63 13.41
CA LYS A 118 22.06 -23.98 12.10
C LYS A 118 22.58 -24.96 11.07
N GLU A 119 21.69 -25.64 10.35
CA GLU A 119 21.99 -26.03 8.99
C GLU A 119 22.00 -24.76 8.13
N LYS A 120 23.18 -24.42 7.59
CA LYS A 120 23.35 -23.33 6.63
C LYS A 120 22.67 -23.70 5.30
N LYS A 121 21.36 -23.53 5.22
CA LYS A 121 20.71 -23.34 3.92
C LYS A 121 21.08 -21.95 3.42
N VAL A 122 21.84 -21.90 2.32
CA VAL A 122 22.11 -20.68 1.57
C VAL A 122 20.76 -20.04 1.21
N LYS A 123 20.40 -18.96 1.90
CA LYS A 123 19.23 -18.16 1.55
C LYS A 123 19.57 -17.38 0.28
N VAL A 124 19.16 -17.92 -0.86
CA VAL A 124 19.04 -17.13 -2.09
C VAL A 124 18.00 -16.04 -1.79
N LYS A 125 18.43 -14.78 -1.77
CA LYS A 125 17.51 -13.64 -1.68
C LYS A 125 16.74 -13.56 -2.98
N ASN A 126 15.56 -14.18 -3.04
CA ASN A 126 14.58 -13.83 -4.05
C ASN A 126 13.97 -12.49 -3.66
N GLU A 127 14.30 -11.44 -4.41
CA GLU A 127 13.89 -10.05 -4.13
C GLU A 127 12.38 -9.79 -4.32
N THR A 128 11.60 -10.79 -4.72
CA THR A 128 10.20 -10.69 -5.15
C THR A 128 9.18 -11.39 -4.25
N GLU A 129 9.58 -11.87 -3.07
CA GLU A 129 8.60 -12.38 -2.10
C GLU A 129 7.92 -11.23 -1.34
N THR A 130 6.59 -11.23 -1.35
CA THR A 130 5.78 -10.34 -0.54
C THR A 130 6.12 -10.53 0.94
N PRO A 131 6.37 -9.46 1.70
CA PRO A 131 6.80 -9.58 3.08
C PRO A 131 5.69 -10.17 3.95
N GLN A 132 6.02 -11.12 4.83
CA GLN A 132 5.06 -11.68 5.80
C GLN A 132 4.57 -10.64 6.82
N SER A 133 5.36 -9.58 7.05
CA SER A 133 4.97 -8.48 7.92
C SER A 133 5.53 -7.13 7.47
N ILE A 134 4.78 -6.07 7.75
CA ILE A 134 5.15 -4.68 7.50
C ILE A 134 5.30 -3.98 8.86
N THR A 135 6.51 -3.47 9.10
CA THR A 135 6.88 -2.80 10.36
C THR A 135 7.27 -1.33 10.21
N THR A 136 7.25 -0.81 8.98
CA THR A 136 7.58 0.60 8.68
C THR A 136 6.77 1.09 7.48
N LEU A 137 6.56 2.41 7.37
CA LEU A 137 5.92 3.02 6.19
C LEU A 137 6.79 2.86 4.93
N LYS A 138 8.12 2.87 5.08
CA LYS A 138 9.06 2.55 4.00
C LYS A 138 8.80 1.18 3.36
N ALA A 139 8.44 0.18 4.17
CA ALA A 139 8.08 -1.14 3.65
C ALA A 139 6.77 -1.11 2.85
N VAL A 140 5.79 -0.26 3.23
CA VAL A 140 4.57 -0.03 2.44
C VAL A 140 4.91 0.61 1.09
N LYS A 141 5.71 1.68 1.09
CA LYS A 141 6.20 2.31 -0.15
C LYS A 141 6.90 1.29 -1.05
N LYS A 142 7.83 0.49 -0.48
CA LYS A 142 8.56 -0.54 -1.23
C LYS A 142 7.63 -1.62 -1.78
N LEU A 143 6.60 -2.01 -1.04
CA LEU A 143 5.60 -2.97 -1.49
C LEU A 143 4.91 -2.46 -2.77
N PHE A 144 4.33 -1.26 -2.72
CA PHE A 144 3.62 -0.64 -3.85
C PHE A 144 4.51 -0.30 -5.04
N MET A 145 5.77 0.04 -4.80
CA MET A 145 6.70 0.41 -5.88
C MET A 145 7.51 -0.76 -6.43
N GLY A 146 7.44 -1.93 -5.78
CA GLY A 146 8.25 -3.10 -6.11
C GLY A 146 7.46 -4.30 -6.65
N HIS A 147 6.13 -4.26 -6.64
CA HIS A 147 5.28 -5.39 -7.06
C HIS A 147 4.24 -4.94 -8.09
N ASP A 148 3.84 -5.88 -8.95
CA ASP A 148 2.80 -5.66 -9.95
C ASP A 148 1.42 -5.47 -9.28
N PRO A 149 0.50 -4.69 -9.87
CA PRO A 149 -0.77 -4.37 -9.23
C PRO A 149 -1.69 -5.58 -8.99
N ASP A 150 -1.55 -6.66 -9.75
CA ASP A 150 -2.30 -7.91 -9.54
C ASP A 150 -1.85 -8.66 -8.29
N VAL A 151 -0.54 -8.69 -8.02
CA VAL A 151 0.01 -9.23 -6.77
C VAL A 151 -0.44 -8.36 -5.59
N LEU A 152 -0.38 -7.05 -5.72
CA LEU A 152 -0.84 -6.14 -4.68
C LEU A 152 -2.33 -6.30 -4.40
N ALA A 153 -3.13 -6.60 -5.42
CA ALA A 153 -4.56 -6.85 -5.28
C ALA A 153 -4.89 -8.14 -4.53
N SER A 154 -4.06 -9.18 -4.58
CA SER A 154 -4.28 -10.39 -3.77
C SER A 154 -3.91 -10.21 -2.29
N ILE A 155 -3.33 -9.07 -1.89
CA ILE A 155 -2.90 -8.83 -0.52
C ILE A 155 -4.06 -8.47 0.40
N GLN A 156 -4.21 -9.27 1.45
CA GLN A 156 -5.06 -9.03 2.62
C GLN A 156 -4.20 -8.65 3.81
N ILE A 157 -4.49 -7.51 4.42
CA ILE A 157 -3.84 -7.05 5.64
C ILE A 157 -4.54 -7.62 6.86
N SER A 158 -3.80 -8.29 7.74
CA SER A 158 -4.29 -8.72 9.04
C SER A 158 -4.02 -7.66 10.11
N ILE A 159 -5.09 -7.06 10.66
CA ILE A 159 -5.05 -6.11 11.78
C ILE A 159 -5.97 -6.62 12.89
N LYS A 160 -5.41 -6.92 14.07
CA LYS A 160 -6.15 -7.41 15.25
C LYS A 160 -7.07 -8.61 14.93
N GLY A 161 -6.61 -9.53 14.08
CA GLY A 161 -7.37 -10.71 13.67
C GLY A 161 -8.32 -10.51 12.48
N ASN A 162 -8.61 -9.27 12.08
CA ASN A 162 -9.43 -8.97 10.91
C ASN A 162 -8.56 -8.92 9.65
N LYS A 163 -9.03 -9.53 8.56
CA LYS A 163 -8.43 -9.41 7.22
C LYS A 163 -9.11 -8.28 6.46
N VAL A 164 -8.33 -7.34 5.94
CA VAL A 164 -8.81 -6.16 5.23
C VAL A 164 -7.98 -5.97 3.96
N PRO A 165 -8.60 -5.72 2.79
CA PRO A 165 -7.86 -5.46 1.57
C PRO A 165 -6.89 -4.28 1.73
N ILE A 166 -5.68 -4.38 1.19
CA ILE A 166 -4.67 -3.32 1.36
C ILE A 166 -5.12 -1.97 0.79
N SER A 167 -5.87 -1.95 -0.32
CA SER A 167 -6.42 -0.71 -0.90
C SER A 167 -7.40 0.00 0.03
N TYR A 168 -8.12 -0.73 0.89
CA TYR A 168 -9.08 -0.12 1.80
C TYR A 168 -8.40 0.73 2.87
N LEU A 169 -7.16 0.38 3.22
CA LEU A 169 -6.35 1.03 4.25
C LEU A 169 -5.53 2.21 3.71
N ILE A 170 -5.26 2.26 2.41
CA ILE A 170 -4.44 3.31 1.78
C ILE A 170 -5.34 4.23 0.97
N ARG A 171 -5.36 5.51 1.32
CA ARG A 171 -6.25 6.49 0.71
C ARG A 171 -5.52 7.81 0.47
N ASP A 172 -5.90 8.55 -0.56
CA ASP A 172 -5.52 9.95 -0.62
C ASP A 172 -6.27 10.74 0.46
N HIS A 173 -5.70 11.86 0.86
CA HIS A 173 -6.25 12.73 1.89
C HIS A 173 -7.68 13.24 1.62
N ASN A 174 -8.08 13.48 0.35
CA ASN A 174 -9.44 13.92 0.02
C ASN A 174 -10.45 12.78 0.19
N ASN A 175 -10.15 11.59 -0.34
CA ASN A 175 -11.00 10.41 -0.17
C ASN A 175 -11.04 9.95 1.30
N ALA A 176 -9.94 10.06 2.04
CA ALA A 176 -9.90 9.78 3.47
C ALA A 176 -10.78 10.76 4.26
N HIS A 177 -10.73 12.06 3.92
CA HIS A 177 -11.62 13.05 4.50
C HIS A 177 -13.09 12.70 4.21
N ARG A 178 -13.47 12.56 2.93
CA ARG A 178 -14.85 12.25 2.54
C ARG A 178 -15.37 10.99 3.25
N ALA A 179 -14.63 9.89 3.17
CA ALA A 179 -15.03 8.61 3.76
C ALA A 179 -15.18 8.67 5.28
N LEU A 180 -14.36 9.47 5.96
CA LEU A 180 -14.52 9.69 7.41
C LEU A 180 -15.84 10.40 7.69
N TRP A 181 -16.16 11.46 6.94
CA TRP A 181 -17.33 12.29 7.18
C TRP A 181 -18.65 11.61 6.74
N THR A 182 -18.60 10.66 5.80
CA THR A 182 -19.72 9.81 5.40
C THR A 182 -19.85 8.51 6.22
N ASP A 183 -19.02 8.33 7.26
CA ASP A 183 -19.02 7.16 8.15
C ASP A 183 -18.76 5.81 7.42
N GLU A 184 -18.06 5.85 6.29
CA GLU A 184 -17.60 4.66 5.54
C GLU A 184 -16.35 4.00 6.15
N LEU A 185 -15.65 4.73 7.04
CA LEU A 185 -14.42 4.26 7.66
C LEU A 185 -14.68 3.53 8.98
N ASN A 186 -13.99 2.41 9.15
CA ASN A 186 -13.90 1.73 10.43
C ASN A 186 -12.95 2.50 11.38
N GLN A 187 -13.54 3.20 12.35
CA GLN A 187 -12.79 4.03 13.31
C GLN A 187 -11.81 3.26 14.19
N ASN A 188 -11.91 1.92 14.26
CA ASN A 188 -11.00 1.07 15.02
C ASN A 188 -9.74 0.69 14.25
N LEU A 189 -9.65 1.04 12.96
CA LEU A 189 -8.51 0.76 12.10
C LEU A 189 -7.66 2.02 11.89
N PRO A 190 -6.32 1.88 11.87
CA PRO A 190 -5.46 2.93 11.38
C PRO A 190 -5.42 2.91 9.85
N TYR A 191 -5.20 4.08 9.25
CA TYR A 191 -5.15 4.27 7.81
C TYR A 191 -3.80 4.84 7.39
N PHE A 192 -3.39 4.53 6.16
CA PHE A 192 -2.30 5.19 5.48
C PHE A 192 -2.90 6.26 4.57
N VAL A 193 -2.52 7.52 4.76
CA VAL A 193 -3.03 8.64 4.00
C VAL A 193 -1.92 9.28 3.19
N HIS A 194 -2.11 9.44 1.88
CA HIS A 194 -1.15 10.11 1.02
C HIS A 194 -1.63 11.43 0.44
N GLY A 195 -0.67 12.27 0.05
CA GLY A 195 -0.90 13.53 -0.63
C GLY A 195 0.25 14.51 -0.47
N THR A 196 0.08 15.69 -1.06
CA THR A 196 1.11 16.73 -1.10
C THR A 196 0.94 17.71 0.05
N VAL A 197 2.02 17.98 0.79
CA VAL A 197 2.01 19.00 1.85
C VAL A 197 1.99 20.38 1.22
N GLU A 198 0.97 21.19 1.55
CA GLU A 198 0.86 22.58 1.11
C GLU A 198 1.60 23.53 2.04
N LYS A 199 1.36 23.39 3.35
CA LYS A 199 1.89 24.32 4.34
C LYS A 199 2.08 23.69 5.71
N VAL A 200 3.09 24.16 6.43
CA VAL A 200 3.36 23.80 7.82
C VAL A 200 3.10 25.02 8.69
N ILE A 201 2.30 24.85 9.75
CA ILE A 201 2.00 25.90 10.73
C ILE A 201 2.55 25.45 12.07
N ARG A 202 3.57 26.16 12.58
CA ARG A 202 4.18 25.88 13.88
C ARG A 202 3.66 26.86 14.91
N ARG A 203 3.14 26.34 16.02
CA ARG A 203 2.74 27.10 17.21
C ARG A 203 3.48 26.55 18.42
N ASP A 204 3.49 27.28 19.52
CA ASP A 204 4.20 26.91 20.75
C ASP A 204 3.83 25.51 21.27
N LYS A 205 2.55 25.13 21.12
CA LYS A 205 2.02 23.87 21.66
C LYS A 205 1.69 22.81 20.61
N VAL A 206 1.66 23.18 19.33
CA VAL A 206 1.18 22.29 18.26
C VAL A 206 1.80 22.65 16.91
N ILE A 207 2.09 21.63 16.10
CA ILE A 207 2.47 21.79 14.69
C ILE A 207 1.37 21.16 13.84
N TYR A 208 0.91 21.88 12.82
CA TYR A 208 0.00 21.41 11.80
C TYR A 208 0.72 21.27 10.46
N ILE A 209 0.58 20.11 9.82
CA ILE A 209 1.04 19.87 8.44
C ILE A 209 -0.22 19.72 7.59
N ASN A 210 -0.49 20.71 6.75
CA ASN A 210 -1.72 20.75 5.95
C ASN A 210 -1.43 20.22 4.56
N PHE A 211 -2.35 19.40 4.05
CA PHE A 211 -2.29 18.85 2.71
C PHE A 211 -2.92 19.82 1.71
N SER A 212 -2.47 19.77 0.47
CA SER A 212 -2.93 20.61 -0.64
C SER A 212 -4.32 20.19 -1.10
N THR A 213 -5.30 21.05 -0.91
CA THR A 213 -6.72 20.72 -1.13
C THR A 213 -7.50 21.89 -1.69
N LYS A 214 -8.34 21.65 -2.71
CA LYS A 214 -9.34 22.62 -3.18
C LYS A 214 -10.57 22.65 -2.25
N ASP A 215 -11.05 21.48 -1.81
CA ASP A 215 -12.39 21.33 -1.21
C ASP A 215 -12.44 20.58 0.14
N SER A 216 -11.31 20.11 0.66
CA SER A 216 -11.25 19.41 1.95
C SER A 216 -10.20 20.01 2.87
N TYR A 217 -10.24 19.70 4.16
CA TYR A 217 -9.21 20.16 5.09
C TYR A 217 -8.65 18.99 5.86
N PHE A 218 -7.44 18.61 5.50
CA PHE A 218 -6.72 17.50 6.09
C PHE A 218 -5.42 17.99 6.70
N SER A 219 -5.18 17.65 7.97
CA SER A 219 -3.94 18.01 8.64
C SER A 219 -3.36 16.87 9.47
N LEU A 220 -2.03 16.77 9.48
CA LEU A 220 -1.31 16.01 10.51
C LEU A 220 -1.04 16.94 11.68
N VAL A 221 -1.28 16.45 12.89
CA VAL A 221 -1.15 17.21 14.13
C VAL A 221 -0.07 16.59 15.00
N ILE A 222 0.90 17.41 15.43
CA ILE A 222 1.96 17.02 16.36
C ILE A 222 1.86 17.90 17.60
N PHE A 223 1.76 17.31 18.78
CA PHE A 223 1.72 18.04 20.05
C PHE A 223 3.12 18.31 20.60
N GLN A 224 3.27 19.39 21.38
CA GLN A 224 4.52 19.86 21.98
C GLN A 224 5.39 18.75 22.59
N LYS A 225 4.78 17.82 23.34
CA LYS A 225 5.49 16.72 23.99
C LYS A 225 6.29 15.82 23.03
N TYR A 226 5.93 15.85 21.74
CA TYR A 226 6.54 15.06 20.68
C TYR A 226 7.47 15.85 19.76
N PHE A 227 7.64 17.16 19.95
CA PHE A 227 8.52 17.98 19.09
C PHE A 227 9.95 17.45 19.06
N LYS A 228 10.46 16.90 20.17
CA LYS A 228 11.78 16.26 20.24
C LYS A 228 11.95 15.06 19.30
N HIS A 229 10.85 14.41 18.89
CA HIS A 229 10.85 13.27 17.96
C HIS A 229 10.48 13.67 16.53
N PHE A 230 10.09 14.93 16.31
CA PHE A 230 9.70 15.47 15.01
C PHE A 230 10.68 16.56 14.56
N THR A 231 11.67 16.17 13.77
CA THR A 231 12.82 17.03 13.42
C THR A 231 12.76 17.63 12.03
N TYR A 232 11.76 17.26 11.22
CA TYR A 232 11.61 17.83 9.87
C TYR A 232 11.35 19.34 9.91
N LYS A 233 12.02 20.07 9.02
CA LYS A 233 11.83 21.50 8.78
C LYS A 233 10.83 21.71 7.65
N ASP A 234 10.34 22.94 7.50
CA ASP A 234 9.31 23.26 6.51
C ASP A 234 9.79 22.99 5.08
N LYS A 235 11.06 23.29 4.79
CA LYS A 235 11.72 22.95 3.51
C LYS A 235 11.79 21.46 3.20
N ASP A 236 11.71 20.60 4.22
CA ASP A 236 11.76 19.16 4.06
C ASP A 236 10.36 18.59 3.75
N LEU A 237 9.30 19.37 4.01
CA LEU A 237 7.91 18.92 3.92
C LEU A 237 7.12 19.62 2.82
N VAL A 238 7.16 20.95 2.76
CA VAL A 238 6.33 21.75 1.85
C VAL A 238 6.60 21.37 0.39
N GLY A 239 5.54 21.13 -0.37
CA GLY A 239 5.58 20.68 -1.77
C GLY A 239 5.94 19.21 -1.95
N ARG A 240 6.21 18.46 -0.87
CA ARG A 240 6.53 17.03 -0.96
C ARG A 240 5.26 16.19 -0.86
N GLU A 241 5.23 15.15 -1.68
CA GLU A 241 4.26 14.07 -1.57
C GLU A 241 4.71 13.08 -0.47
N ILE A 242 3.82 12.81 0.47
CA ILE A 242 4.08 11.97 1.63
C ILE A 242 2.98 10.92 1.84
N LEU A 243 3.35 9.83 2.50
CA LEU A 243 2.47 8.84 3.10
C LEU A 243 2.54 9.00 4.62
N ALA A 244 1.41 9.22 5.27
CA ALA A 244 1.28 9.28 6.72
C ALA A 244 0.48 8.07 7.23
N PHE A 245 0.71 7.65 8.48
CA PHE A 245 -0.05 6.56 9.09
C PHE A 245 -0.66 6.98 10.42
N GLY A 246 -1.92 6.62 10.66
CA GLY A 246 -2.55 6.88 11.95
C GLY A 246 -4.06 6.73 11.92
N SER A 247 -4.69 6.99 13.05
CA SER A 247 -6.15 7.05 13.15
C SER A 247 -6.65 8.43 12.74
N LEU A 248 -7.79 8.45 12.05
CA LEU A 248 -8.44 9.66 11.56
C LEU A 248 -9.45 10.18 12.58
N ARG A 249 -9.56 11.50 12.70
CA ARG A 249 -10.49 12.18 13.60
C ARG A 249 -11.23 13.31 12.91
N LYS A 250 -12.53 13.42 13.17
CA LYS A 250 -13.36 14.57 12.77
C LYS A 250 -13.03 15.74 13.71
N ASN A 251 -12.68 16.89 13.16
CA ASN A 251 -12.57 18.15 13.88
C ASN A 251 -13.71 19.09 13.42
N LYS A 252 -14.58 19.42 14.39
CA LYS A 252 -15.77 20.27 14.24
C LYS A 252 -15.61 21.66 14.88
N TYR A 253 -14.37 22.04 15.22
CA TYR A 253 -14.11 23.30 15.95
C TYR A 253 -14.64 24.53 15.21
N SER A 254 -14.53 24.56 13.88
CA SER A 254 -15.14 25.59 13.05
C SER A 254 -16.48 25.10 12.52
N ALA A 255 -17.58 25.76 12.89
CA ALA A 255 -18.93 25.39 12.46
C ALA A 255 -19.07 25.37 10.93
N ASP A 256 -18.38 26.31 10.25
CA ASP A 256 -18.45 26.47 8.80
C ASP A 256 -17.46 25.58 8.03
N ARG A 257 -16.67 24.76 8.73
CA ARG A 257 -15.54 24.05 8.11
C ARG A 257 -15.27 22.71 8.78
N GLN A 258 -15.66 21.64 8.08
CA GLN A 258 -15.28 20.28 8.43
C GLN A 258 -13.79 20.09 8.19
N SER A 259 -13.07 19.60 9.20
CA SER A 259 -11.65 19.28 9.07
C SER A 259 -11.36 17.88 9.60
N THR A 260 -10.41 17.21 8.97
CA THR A 260 -9.93 15.89 9.38
C THR A 260 -8.52 16.02 9.89
N GLU A 261 -8.26 15.37 11.01
CA GLU A 261 -6.96 15.39 11.66
C GLU A 261 -6.43 13.96 11.84
N MET A 262 -5.12 13.80 11.67
CA MET A 262 -4.38 12.60 12.02
C MET A 262 -3.27 12.98 13.00
N TYR A 263 -3.25 12.34 14.16
CA TYR A 263 -2.24 12.63 15.17
C TYR A 263 -1.00 11.79 14.94
N ILE A 264 0.15 12.45 14.84
CA ILE A 264 1.45 11.79 14.65
C ILE A 264 2.43 12.25 15.72
N LYS A 265 3.41 11.41 16.04
CA LYS A 265 4.30 11.61 17.19
C LYS A 265 5.78 11.71 16.84
N SER A 266 6.18 11.32 15.64
CA SER A 266 7.58 11.34 15.23
C SER A 266 7.70 11.37 13.71
N ASN A 267 8.90 11.62 13.20
CA ASN A 267 9.18 11.52 11.77
C ASN A 267 8.81 10.15 11.18
N LYS A 268 8.85 9.07 11.98
CA LYS A 268 8.59 7.70 11.53
C LYS A 268 7.13 7.45 11.10
N TYR A 269 6.23 8.38 11.40
CA TYR A 269 4.84 8.37 10.95
C TYR A 269 4.67 8.91 9.53
N ILE A 270 5.75 9.41 8.90
CA ILE A 270 5.76 9.96 7.55
C ILE A 270 6.81 9.24 6.71
N GLU A 271 6.47 8.90 5.48
CA GLU A 271 7.39 8.43 4.44
C GLU A 271 7.21 9.29 3.18
N PHE A 272 8.30 9.75 2.57
CA PHE A 272 8.24 10.52 1.32
C PHE A 272 7.96 9.59 0.14
N LEU A 273 7.00 9.93 -0.72
CA LEU A 273 6.59 9.07 -1.85
C LEU A 273 7.37 9.33 -3.14
N THR A 274 8.00 10.50 -3.25
CA THR A 274 8.86 10.85 -4.39
C THR A 274 10.01 9.86 -4.62
N ARG A 275 10.40 9.72 -5.90
CA ARG A 275 11.59 8.96 -6.33
C ARG A 275 12.87 9.72 -6.02
#